data_AF-A0A945MV99-F1
#
_entry.id   AF-A0A945MV99-F1
#
_cell.length_a   1.000
_cell.length_b   1.000
_cell.length_c   1.000
_cell.angle_alpha   90.00
_cell.angle_beta   90.00
_cell.angle_gamma   90.00
#
_symmetry.space_group_name_H-M   'P 1'
#
loop_
_entity.id
_entity.type
_entity.pdbx_description
1 polymer ?
#
loop_
_entity_poly.entity_id
_entity_poly.type
_entity_poly.pdbx_seq_one_letter_code
_entity_poly.pdbx_strand_id
1 'polypeptide(L)' 'MQRVRAYAAFAANPTPLLMNEDSVYLESLDVAFEEYASWGYYSQGYGCEGWKHGYFDSPAQSREANYEYLSG' A
#
# COMPACT_ATOMS: atom_id res chain seq x y z
N MET A 1 -12.22 -6.25 8.87
CA MET A 1 -11.47 -7.37 9.49
C MET A 1 -12.28 -8.24 10.46
N GLN A 2 -13.62 -8.18 10.49
CA GLN A 2 -14.44 -8.93 11.49
C GLN A 2 -14.17 -10.44 11.55
N ARG A 3 -13.94 -11.10 10.40
CA ARG A 3 -13.67 -12.56 10.36
C ARG A 3 -12.33 -12.95 11.00
N VAL A 4 -11.31 -12.10 10.89
CA VAL A 4 -10.00 -12.35 11.50
C VAL A 4 -10.08 -12.13 13.01
N ARG A 5 -10.74 -11.05 13.44
CA ARG A 5 -10.95 -10.74 14.87
C ARG A 5 -11.75 -11.81 15.61
N ALA A 6 -12.60 -12.56 14.90
CA ALA A 6 -13.37 -13.68 15.45
C ALA A 6 -12.55 -14.96 15.67
N TYR A 7 -11.30 -15.02 15.21
CA TYR A 7 -10.46 -16.20 15.34
C TYR A 7 -9.83 -16.28 16.74
N ALA A 8 -9.98 -17.42 17.43
CA ALA A 8 -9.53 -17.57 18.82
C ALA A 8 -8.03 -17.29 19.01
N ALA A 9 -7.20 -17.62 18.02
CA ALA A 9 -5.76 -17.33 18.06
C ALA A 9 -5.46 -15.82 17.98
N PHE A 10 -6.28 -15.04 17.25
CA PHE A 10 -6.14 -13.58 17.19
C PHE A 10 -6.57 -12.94 18.51
N ALA A 11 -7.61 -13.43 19.16
CA ALA A 11 -8.04 -12.94 20.46
C ALA A 11 -7.01 -13.21 21.58
N ALA A 12 -6.32 -14.35 21.51
CA ALA A 12 -5.30 -14.73 22.48
C ALA A 12 -3.94 -14.05 22.23
N ASN A 13 -3.58 -13.81 20.96
CA ASN A 13 -2.35 -13.16 20.57
C ASN A 13 -2.57 -12.40 19.24
N PRO A 14 -3.00 -11.13 19.28
CA PRO A 14 -3.31 -10.37 18.08
C PRO A 14 -2.05 -10.25 17.23
N THR A 15 -2.03 -10.99 16.12
CA THR A 15 -0.92 -10.95 15.18
C THR A 15 -1.07 -9.66 14.36
N PRO A 16 -0.04 -8.81 14.27
CA PRO A 16 -0.11 -7.65 13.39
C PRO A 16 -0.26 -8.15 11.96
N LEU A 17 -1.45 -7.98 11.39
CA LEU A 17 -1.68 -8.25 9.98
C LEU A 17 -0.99 -7.13 9.19
N LEU A 18 0.16 -7.47 8.61
CA LEU A 18 0.89 -6.59 7.70
C LEU A 18 0.27 -6.70 6.30
N MET A 19 -0.71 -5.86 6.00
CA MET A 19 -1.18 -5.64 4.63
C MET A 19 -0.41 -4.45 4.07
N ASN A 20 0.50 -4.71 3.11
CA ASN A 20 1.13 -3.66 2.32
C ASN A 20 0.29 -3.48 1.07
N GLU A 21 -0.47 -2.40 1.01
CA GLU A 21 -1.26 -2.05 -0.16
C GLU A 21 -0.31 -1.48 -1.22
N ASP A 22 -0.30 -2.05 -2.42
CA ASP A 22 0.39 -1.48 -3.58
C ASP A 22 -0.52 -0.40 -4.16
N SER A 23 -0.59 0.73 -3.46
CA SER A 23 -1.53 1.81 -3.74
C SER A 23 -1.01 3.13 -3.20
N VAL A 24 -1.30 4.19 -3.95
CA VAL A 24 -1.03 5.58 -3.57
C VAL A 24 -2.27 6.26 -2.96
N TYR A 25 -3.40 5.55 -2.88
CA TYR A 25 -4.67 6.08 -2.38
C TYR A 25 -4.68 6.13 -0.86
N LEU A 26 -4.94 7.31 -0.30
CA LEU A 26 -5.03 7.50 1.16
C LEU A 26 -6.40 7.10 1.71
N GLU A 27 -7.40 6.91 0.86
CA GLU A 27 -8.75 6.50 1.26
C GLU A 27 -8.73 5.15 2.00
N SER A 28 -7.77 4.29 1.67
CA SER A 28 -7.55 3.01 2.35
C SER A 28 -6.91 3.16 3.74
N LEU A 29 -6.24 4.28 4.03
CA LEU A 29 -5.66 4.55 5.35
C LEU A 29 -6.74 4.66 6.42
N ASP A 30 -7.82 5.39 6.13
CA ASP A 30 -8.92 5.58 7.09
C ASP A 30 -9.55 4.23 7.47
N VAL A 31 -9.80 3.38 6.47
CA VAL A 31 -10.32 2.03 6.67
C VAL A 31 -9.32 1.16 7.46
N ALA A 32 -8.03 1.24 7.15
CA ALA A 32 -7.00 0.48 7.86
C ALA A 32 -6.90 0.91 9.33
N PHE A 33 -7.03 2.20 9.63
CA PHE A 33 -7.06 2.73 10.99
C PHE A 33 -8.25 2.19 11.78
N GLU A 34 -9.47 2.24 11.23
CA GLU A 34 -10.68 1.69 11.87
C GLU A 34 -10.55 0.17 12.12
N GLU A 35 -9.91 -0.53 11.19
CA GLU A 35 -9.76 -1.98 11.23
C GLU A 35 -8.51 -2.44 11.99
N TYR A 36 -7.72 -1.52 12.54
CA TYR A 36 -6.46 -1.80 13.23
C TYR A 36 -5.52 -2.66 12.37
N ALA A 37 -5.55 -2.42 11.07
CA ALA A 37 -4.68 -3.04 10.08
C ALA A 37 -3.44 -2.16 9.88
N SER A 38 -2.31 -2.78 9.55
CA SER A 38 -1.19 -1.97 9.05
C SER A 38 -1.58 -1.37 7.71
N TRP A 39 -1.05 -0.19 7.42
CA TRP A 39 -1.13 0.41 6.11
C TRP A 39 0.20 1.07 5.77
N GLY A 40 0.56 1.05 4.50
CA GLY A 40 1.79 1.64 3.99
C GLY A 40 1.52 2.37 2.69
N TYR A 41 2.15 3.54 2.53
CA TYR A 41 2.16 4.24 1.26
C TYR A 41 3.21 3.60 0.36
N TYR A 42 2.81 3.20 -0.85
CA TYR A 42 3.73 2.65 -1.83
C TYR A 42 3.53 3.33 -3.18
N SER A 43 4.57 4.04 -3.63
CA SER A 43 4.64 4.63 -4.96
C SER A 43 5.72 3.90 -5.73
N GLN A 44 5.38 3.34 -6.89
CA GLN A 44 6.38 2.67 -7.71
C GLN A 44 7.24 3.65 -8.51
N GLY A 45 6.77 4.89 -8.70
CA GLY A 45 7.44 5.87 -9.55
C GLY A 45 7.22 5.65 -11.04
N TYR A 46 7.97 6.37 -11.87
CA TYR A 46 7.79 6.37 -13.32
C TYR A 46 8.32 5.10 -13.99
N GLY A 47 7.72 4.75 -15.13
CA GLY A 47 8.13 3.65 -16.00
C GLY A 47 8.09 2.26 -15.36
N CYS A 48 7.46 2.12 -14.19
CA CYS A 48 7.26 0.81 -13.55
C CYS A 48 6.02 0.10 -14.12
N GLU A 49 5.01 0.86 -14.52
CA GLU A 49 3.74 0.33 -15.02
C GLU A 49 3.35 0.94 -16.38
N GLY A 50 2.44 0.26 -17.09
CA GLY A 50 1.91 0.70 -18.38
C GLY A 50 0.67 1.59 -18.30
N TRP A 51 0.25 1.99 -17.10
CA TRP A 51 -0.97 2.77 -16.87
C TRP A 51 -0.80 3.80 -15.76
N LYS A 52 -1.74 4.75 -15.70
CA LYS A 52 -1.80 5.78 -14.67
C LYS A 52 -2.39 5.20 -13.39
N HIS A 53 -1.61 5.21 -12.30
CA HIS A 53 -2.04 4.71 -11.00
C HIS A 53 -2.63 5.86 -10.17
N GLY A 54 -3.94 6.09 -10.36
CA GLY A 54 -4.67 7.16 -9.69
C GLY A 54 -4.13 8.54 -9.98
N TYR A 55 -3.50 9.17 -8.98
CA TYR A 55 -2.91 10.49 -9.10
C TYR A 55 -1.53 10.49 -9.77
N PHE A 56 -0.85 9.33 -9.83
CA PHE A 56 0.50 9.22 -10.37
C PHE A 56 0.51 8.66 -11.80
N ASP A 57 0.98 9.45 -12.75
CA ASP A 57 1.06 9.08 -14.17
C ASP A 57 2.38 8.34 -14.45
N SER A 58 2.45 7.06 -14.06
CA SER A 58 3.64 6.22 -14.24
C SER A 58 4.21 6.23 -15.68
N PRO A 59 3.39 6.20 -16.75
CA PRO A 59 3.92 6.21 -18.12
C PRO A 59 4.33 7.60 -18.64
N ALA A 60 4.21 8.66 -17.84
CA ALA A 60 4.57 10.02 -18.29
C ALA A 60 6.07 10.15 -18.64
N GLN A 61 6.92 9.30 -18.07
CA GLN A 61 8.34 9.20 -18.42
C GLN A 61 8.89 7.78 -18.20
N SER A 62 10.05 7.51 -18.79
CA SER A 62 10.76 6.24 -18.59
C SER A 62 11.29 6.10 -17.17
N ARG A 63 11.53 4.85 -16.75
CA ARG A 63 12.15 4.51 -15.47
C ARG A 63 13.49 5.22 -15.29
N GLU A 64 13.74 5.73 -14.09
CA GLU A 64 14.99 6.39 -13.77
C GLU A 64 16.15 5.40 -13.70
N ALA A 65 17.27 5.76 -14.32
CA ALA A 65 18.42 4.87 -14.47
C ALA A 65 19.33 4.83 -13.24
N ASN A 66 19.27 5.85 -12.38
CA ASN A 66 20.10 5.94 -11.18
C ASN A 66 19.22 6.06 -9.93
N TYR A 67 19.67 5.45 -8.84
CA TYR A 67 18.87 5.34 -7.61
C TYR A 67 18.60 6.69 -6.95
N GLU A 68 19.47 7.69 -7.17
CA GLU A 68 19.32 9.06 -6.67
C GLU A 68 18.11 9.79 -7.26
N TYR A 69 17.56 9.28 -8.37
CA TYR A 69 16.43 9.88 -9.07
C TYR A 69 15.14 9.06 -8.94
N LEU A 70 15.12 7.99 -8.14
CA LEU A 70 13.91 7.19 -7.96
C LEU A 70 12.76 8.06 -7.43
N SER A 71 11.63 8.02 -8.14
CA SER A 71 10.42 8.78 -7.84
C SER A 71 9.43 8.07 -6.91
N GLY A 72 9.80 6.88 -6.41
CA GLY A 72 8.98 6.00 -5.59
C GLY A 72 9.78 5.31 -4.50
#